data_AF-A0A661IL22-F1
#
_entry.id   AF-A0A661IL22-F1
#
_cell.length_a   1.000
_cell.length_b   1.000
_cell.length_c   1.000
_cell.angle_alpha   90.00
_cell.angle_beta   90.00
_cell.angle_gamma   90.00
#
_symmetry.space_group_name_H-M   'P 1'
#
loop_
_entity.id
_entity.type
_entity.pdbx_description
1 polymer ?
#
loop_
_entity_poly.entity_id
_entity_poly.type
_entity_poly.pdbx_seq_one_letter_code
_entity_poly.pdbx_strand_id
1 'polypeptide(L)'
;MSHCPFCKKKIAMSKAFCSRNCKDNYFQLIAIQIPKLFLKRIFIFCTDKERELEIEKFATMHKWRLDLLKNKIEEEAIKYGYIEDPYKTIED
;
A
#
# COMPACT_ATOMS: atom_id res chain seq x y z
N MET A 1 -17.00 -7.22 18.04
CA MET A 1 -17.48 -6.75 16.72
C MET A 1 -16.29 -6.71 15.79
N SER A 2 -16.38 -7.37 14.64
CA SER A 2 -15.26 -7.44 13.69
C SER A 2 -15.30 -6.24 12.74
N HIS A 3 -14.15 -5.80 12.26
CA HIS A 3 -14.04 -4.80 11.21
C HIS A 3 -13.46 -5.45 9.95
N CYS A 4 -13.88 -4.99 8.77
CA CYS A 4 -13.33 -5.47 7.53
C CYS A 4 -11.84 -5.11 7.44
N PRO A 5 -10.93 -6.07 7.19
CA PRO A 5 -9.50 -5.81 7.09
C PRO A 5 -9.12 -4.79 6.00
N PHE A 6 -9.92 -4.69 4.94
CA PHE A 6 -9.67 -3.79 3.82
C PHE A 6 -10.18 -2.36 4.07
N CYS A 7 -11.49 -2.20 4.30
CA CYS A 7 -12.13 -0.88 4.38
C CYS A 7 -12.46 -0.42 5.80
N LYS A 8 -12.07 -1.21 6.82
CA LYS A 8 -12.30 -0.94 8.24
C LYS A 8 -13.77 -0.76 8.65
N LYS A 9 -14.74 -1.02 7.77
CA LYS A 9 -16.18 -0.99 8.10
C LYS A 9 -16.53 -2.07 9.12
N LYS A 10 -17.44 -1.75 10.03
CA LYS A 10 -18.02 -2.71 10.97
C LYS A 10 -18.73 -3.84 10.21
N ILE A 11 -18.45 -5.07 10.59
CA ILE A 11 -19.06 -6.28 10.04
C ILE A 11 -19.54 -7.19 11.16
N ALA A 12 -20.53 -8.02 10.85
CA ALA A 12 -20.99 -9.07 11.76
C ALA A 12 -19.83 -10.02 12.11
N MET A 13 -19.80 -10.54 13.34
CA MET A 13 -18.72 -11.44 13.80
C MET A 13 -18.56 -12.69 12.91
N SER A 14 -19.65 -13.13 12.27
CA SER A 14 -19.66 -14.26 11.34
C SER A 14 -19.06 -13.96 9.96
N LYS A 15 -18.79 -12.68 9.64
CA LYS A 15 -18.23 -12.26 8.36
C LYS A 15 -16.79 -11.80 8.52
N ALA A 16 -15.92 -12.25 7.62
CA ALA A 16 -14.52 -11.83 7.55
C ALA A 16 -14.30 -10.56 6.69
N PHE A 17 -15.15 -10.33 5.68
CA PHE A 17 -15.07 -9.17 4.77
C PHE A 17 -16.45 -8.57 4.51
N CYS A 18 -16.50 -7.27 4.20
CA CYS A 18 -17.74 -6.58 3.83
C CYS A 18 -18.37 -7.05 2.53
N SER A 19 -17.54 -7.34 1.53
CA SER A 19 -17.96 -7.72 0.19
C SER A 19 -16.86 -8.56 -0.47
N ARG A 20 -17.20 -9.22 -1.58
CA ARG A 20 -16.23 -9.98 -2.38
C ARG A 20 -15.11 -9.08 -2.92
N ASN A 21 -15.45 -7.86 -3.32
CA ASN A 21 -14.47 -6.84 -3.71
C ASN A 21 -13.51 -6.48 -2.57
N CYS A 22 -14.00 -6.35 -1.32
CA CYS A 22 -13.15 -6.12 -0.15
C CYS A 22 -12.16 -7.28 0.07
N LYS A 23 -12.61 -8.52 -0.15
CA LYS A 23 -11.77 -9.71 -0.06
C LYS A 23 -10.68 -9.71 -1.13
N ASP A 24 -11.07 -9.54 -2.40
CA ASP A 24 -10.12 -9.61 -3.52
C ASP A 24 -9.07 -8.49 -3.44
N ASN A 25 -9.46 -7.26 -3.09
CA ASN A 25 -8.49 -6.17 -2.91
C ASN A 25 -7.54 -6.41 -1.73
N TYR A 26 -8.01 -7.04 -0.65
CA TYR A 26 -7.17 -7.39 0.49
C TYR A 26 -6.11 -8.43 0.11
N PHE A 27 -6.50 -9.49 -0.60
CA PHE A 27 -5.54 -10.49 -1.07
C PHE A 27 -4.58 -9.92 -2.10
N GLN A 28 -5.04 -9.02 -2.99
CA GLN A 28 -4.15 -8.30 -3.90
C GLN A 28 -3.13 -7.45 -3.12
N LEU A 29 -3.55 -6.68 -2.11
CA LEU A 29 -2.65 -5.89 -1.26
C LEU A 29 -1.60 -6.74 -0.53
N ILE A 30 -1.99 -7.93 -0.03
CA ILE A 30 -1.06 -8.85 0.61
C ILE A 30 -0.09 -9.46 -0.40
N ALA A 31 -0.56 -9.76 -1.61
CA ALA A 31 0.25 -10.37 -2.66
C ALA A 31 1.29 -9.39 -3.26
N ILE A 32 1.07 -8.08 -3.15
CA ILE A 32 2.03 -7.07 -3.59
C ILE A 32 3.28 -7.15 -2.71
N GLN A 33 4.38 -7.62 -3.30
CA GLN A 33 5.70 -7.61 -2.70
C GLN A 33 6.56 -6.55 -3.39
N ILE A 34 6.98 -5.55 -2.62
CA ILE A 34 7.79 -4.45 -3.14
C ILE A 34 9.24 -4.70 -2.73
N PRO A 35 10.17 -4.83 -3.69
CA PRO A 35 11.58 -4.99 -3.37
C PRO A 35 12.12 -3.75 -2.65
N LYS A 36 12.91 -3.94 -1.57
CA LYS A 36 13.57 -2.82 -0.87
C LYS A 36 14.44 -1.97 -1.79
N LEU A 37 15.10 -2.60 -2.77
CA LEU A 37 15.91 -1.92 -3.77
C LEU A 37 15.06 -1.01 -4.68
N PHE A 38 13.84 -1.42 -4.99
CA PHE A 38 12.91 -0.60 -5.77
C PHE A 38 12.51 0.65 -4.98
N LEU A 39 12.14 0.48 -3.70
CA LEU A 39 11.85 1.63 -2.80
C LEU A 39 13.05 2.57 -2.71
N LYS A 40 14.25 2.04 -2.47
CA LYS A 40 15.48 2.85 -2.42
C LYS A 40 15.68 3.64 -3.72
N ARG A 41 15.45 3.01 -4.87
CA ARG A 41 15.58 3.66 -6.19
C ARG A 41 14.63 4.84 -6.33
N ILE A 42 13.34 4.63 -6.09
CA ILE A 42 12.32 5.65 -6.32
C ILE A 42 12.36 6.79 -5.29
N PHE A 43 12.86 6.54 -4.08
CA PHE A 43 12.93 7.57 -3.02
C PHE A 43 14.27 8.31 -2.96
N ILE A 44 15.39 7.66 -3.29
CA ILE A 44 16.73 8.30 -3.21
C ILE A 44 17.21 8.81 -4.58
N PHE A 45 16.94 8.08 -5.66
CA PHE A 45 17.58 8.34 -6.95
C PHE A 45 16.66 8.97 -8.00
N CYS A 46 15.35 8.95 -7.80
CA CYS A 46 14.37 9.49 -8.73
C CYS A 46 13.77 10.81 -8.22
N THR A 47 13.51 11.74 -9.14
CA THR A 47 12.64 12.91 -8.87
C THR A 47 11.18 12.49 -8.73
N ASP A 48 10.31 13.36 -8.18
CA ASP A 48 8.90 13.00 -7.96
C ASP A 48 8.16 12.62 -9.26
N LYS A 49 8.49 13.27 -10.39
CA LYS A 49 7.92 12.93 -11.70
C LYS A 49 8.38 11.56 -12.21
N GLU A 50 9.66 11.25 -12.05
CA GLU A 50 10.21 9.95 -12.45
C GLU A 50 9.71 8.83 -11.54
N ARG A 51 9.53 9.12 -10.24
CA ARG A 51 8.94 8.21 -9.28
C ARG A 51 7.55 7.78 -9.73
N GLU A 52 6.68 8.72 -10.12
CA GLU A 52 5.34 8.35 -10.60
C GLU A 52 5.42 7.45 -11.84
N LEU A 53 6.23 7.79 -12.84
CA LEU A 53 6.40 6.97 -14.04
C LEU A 53 6.92 5.56 -13.74
N GLU A 54 7.89 5.42 -12.84
CA GLU A 54 8.41 4.10 -12.45
C GLU A 54 7.37 3.27 -11.68
N ILE A 55 6.55 3.92 -10.85
CA ILE A 55 5.43 3.26 -10.16
C ILE A 55 4.36 2.80 -11.16
N GLU A 56 4.01 3.63 -12.14
CA GLU A 56 3.03 3.27 -13.17
C GLU A 56 3.53 2.10 -14.05
N LYS A 57 4.81 2.12 -14.44
CA LYS A 57 5.43 1.00 -15.16
C LYS A 57 5.44 -0.27 -14.33
N PHE A 58 5.80 -0.17 -13.05
CA PHE A 58 5.83 -1.32 -12.14
C PHE A 58 4.42 -1.91 -11.94
N ALA A 59 3.40 -1.06 -11.77
CA ALA A 59 2.00 -1.48 -11.73
C ALA A 59 1.59 -2.22 -12.99
N THR A 60 1.94 -1.68 -14.16
CA THR A 60 1.58 -2.25 -15.47
C THR A 60 2.26 -3.59 -15.71
N MET A 61 3.56 -3.71 -15.39
CA MET A 61 4.31 -4.96 -15.52
C MET A 61 3.73 -6.09 -14.65
N HIS A 62 3.34 -5.77 -13.43
CA HIS A 62 2.77 -6.74 -12.48
C HIS A 62 1.25 -6.87 -12.56
N LYS A 63 0.58 -6.11 -13.44
CA LYS A 63 -0.88 -5.99 -13.56
C LYS A 63 -1.55 -5.66 -12.22
N TRP A 64 -0.90 -4.83 -11.41
CA TRP A 64 -1.43 -4.36 -10.14
C TRP A 64 -2.21 -3.06 -10.32
N ARG A 65 -3.21 -2.88 -9.45
CA ARG A 65 -3.98 -1.64 -9.40
C ARG A 65 -3.11 -0.54 -8.81
N LEU A 66 -3.03 0.58 -9.51
CA LEU A 66 -2.19 1.72 -9.16
C LEU A 66 -2.49 2.27 -7.77
N ASP A 67 -3.78 2.40 -7.44
CA ASP A 67 -4.22 2.85 -6.11
C ASP A 67 -3.71 1.95 -4.98
N LEU A 68 -3.77 0.62 -5.17
CA LEU A 68 -3.33 -0.33 -4.16
C LEU A 68 -1.80 -0.34 -4.03
N LEU A 69 -1.10 -0.22 -5.17
CA LEU A 69 0.36 -0.18 -5.19
C LEU A 69 0.90 1.10 -4.53
N LYS A 70 0.32 2.27 -4.82
CA LYS A 70 0.73 3.55 -4.21
C LYS A 70 0.61 3.48 -2.67
N ASN A 71 -0.56 3.06 -2.17
CA ASN A 71 -0.76 2.85 -0.73
C ASN A 71 0.30 1.90 -0.12
N LYS A 72 0.59 0.79 -0.81
CA LYS A 72 1.56 -0.21 -0.33
C LYS A 72 2.99 0.31 -0.34
N ILE A 73 3.35 1.12 -1.34
CA ILE A 73 4.65 1.79 -1.44
C ILE A 73 4.81 2.76 -0.27
N GLU A 74 3.79 3.57 0.04
CA GLU A 74 3.82 4.50 1.16
C GLU A 74 3.98 3.77 2.50
N GLU A 75 3.20 2.72 2.75
CA GLU A 75 3.32 1.90 3.96
C GLU A 75 4.72 1.29 4.13
N GLU A 76 5.27 0.68 3.07
CA GLU A 76 6.61 0.11 3.14
C GLU A 76 7.69 1.19 3.23
N ALA A 77 7.51 2.34 2.58
CA ALA A 77 8.46 3.44 2.63
C ALA A 77 8.54 4.07 4.04
N ILE A 78 7.41 4.25 4.73
CA ILE A 78 7.36 4.64 6.15
C ILE A 78 8.07 3.59 7.01
N LYS A 79 7.78 2.30 6.79
CA LYS A 79 8.36 1.19 7.55
C LYS A 79 9.89 1.09 7.39
N TYR A 80 10.43 1.42 6.22
CA TYR A 80 11.88 1.48 5.98
C TYR A 80 12.50 2.85 6.30
N GLY A 81 11.70 3.85 6.70
CA GLY A 81 12.18 5.18 7.08
C GLY A 81 12.55 6.10 5.90
N TYR A 82 12.01 5.85 4.70
CA TYR A 82 12.19 6.74 3.55
C TYR A 82 11.26 7.96 3.57
N ILE A 83 10.14 7.86 4.29
CA ILE A 83 9.15 8.93 4.46
C ILE A 83 8.81 9.02 5.95
N GLU A 84 8.68 10.23 6.47
CA GLU A 84 8.12 10.45 7.80
C GLU A 84 6.63 10.12 7.80
N ASP A 85 6.17 9.37 8.80
CA ASP A 85 4.75 9.08 8.94
C ASP A 85 3.99 10.38 9.26
N PRO A 86 3.10 10.86 8.37
CA PRO A 86 2.40 12.13 8.59
C PRO A 86 1.38 12.07 9.73
N TYR A 87 1.14 10.88 10.30
CA TYR A 87 0.25 10.64 11.45
C TYR A 87 1.02 10.28 12.72
N LYS A 88 2.36 10.35 12.72
CA LYS A 88 3.16 10.28 13.94
C LYS A 88 2.86 11.55 14.73
N THR A 89 1.87 11.45 15.60
CA THR A 89 1.62 12.45 16.62
C THR A 89 2.89 12.46 17.47
N ILE A 90 3.50 13.63 17.61
CA ILE A 90 4.57 13.86 18.58
C ILE A 90 3.92 13.67 19.94
N GLU A 91 3.93 12.44 20.46
CA GLU A 91 3.70 12.17 21.88
C GLU A 91 5.10 12.14 22.52
N ASP A 92 5.49 13.31 23.05
CA ASP A 92 6.51 13.46 24.10
C ASP A 92 5.76 13.53 25.45
#